data_AF-A0A4P8J049-F1
#
_entry.id   AF-A0A4P8J049-F1
#
_cell.length_a   1.000
_cell.length_b   1.000
_cell.length_c   1.000
_cell.angle_alpha   90.00
_cell.angle_beta   90.00
_cell.angle_gamma   90.00
#
_symmetry.space_group_name_H-M   'P 1'
#
loop_
_entity.id
_entity.type
_entity.pdbx_description
1 polymer ?
#
loop_
_entity_poly.entity_id
_entity_poly.type
_entity_poly.pdbx_seq_one_letter_code
_entity_poly.pdbx_strand_id
1 'polypeptide(L)'
;MDIIDLARASGMQVILDGRIGSEIYQSVSGSVSALERFAAAVRRASESAHHPHQAKPTPRKSRAKAAAASQGTPVSSDSLSIRIIR
;
A
#
# COMPACT_ATOMS: atom_id res chain seq x y z
N MET A 1 12.24 0.34 -3.37
CA MET A 1 12.38 -0.93 -2.62
C MET A 1 13.76 -1.47 -2.94
N ASP A 2 14.63 -1.64 -1.94
CA ASP A 2 15.89 -2.36 -2.12
C ASP A 2 15.67 -3.83 -1.75
N ILE A 3 15.83 -4.72 -2.72
CA ILE A 3 15.61 -6.16 -2.56
C ILE A 3 16.68 -6.82 -1.69
N ILE A 4 17.88 -6.23 -1.62
CA ILE A 4 19.01 -6.75 -0.86
C ILE A 4 18.83 -6.48 0.62
N ASP A 5 18.30 -5.30 0.96
CA ASP A 5 17.93 -4.99 2.34
C ASP A 5 16.78 -5.89 2.84
N LEU A 6 15.81 -6.22 1.97
CA LEU A 6 14.77 -7.18 2.31
C LEU A 6 15.33 -8.59 2.56
N ALA A 7 16.32 -9.02 1.77
CA ALA A 7 16.99 -10.30 1.98
C ALA A 7 17.70 -10.32 3.34
N ARG A 8 18.47 -9.28 3.66
CA ARG A 8 19.15 -9.12 4.95
C ARG A 8 18.17 -9.13 6.13
N ALA A 9 17.10 -8.35 6.05
CA ALA A 9 16.07 -8.27 7.09
C ALA A 9 15.34 -9.61 7.31
N SER A 10 15.27 -10.45 6.29
CA SER A 10 14.63 -11.77 6.36
C SER A 10 15.54 -12.87 6.94
N GLY A 11 16.82 -12.54 7.19
CA GLY A 11 17.84 -13.46 7.66
C GLY A 11 18.54 -14.22 6.54
N MET A 12 18.49 -13.72 5.31
CA MET A 12 19.32 -14.22 4.22
C MET A 12 20.72 -13.60 4.31
N GLN A 13 21.74 -14.42 4.14
CA GLN A 13 23.11 -13.97 3.94
C GLN A 13 23.30 -13.56 2.48
N VAL A 14 23.76 -12.34 2.24
CA VAL A 14 24.12 -11.87 0.90
C VAL A 14 25.61 -12.16 0.72
N ILE A 15 25.95 -13.07 -0.20
CA ILE A 15 27.33 -13.52 -0.43
C ILE A 15 27.70 -13.24 -1.89
N LEU A 16 28.83 -12.57 -2.04
CA LEU A 16 29.54 -12.27 -3.29
C LEU A 16 28.88 -11.22 -4.19
N ASP A 17 29.65 -10.17 -4.49
CA ASP A 17 29.48 -9.29 -5.63
C ASP A 17 30.32 -9.84 -6.80
N GLY A 18 29.76 -10.76 -7.57
CA GLY A 18 30.38 -11.23 -8.81
C GLY A 18 30.11 -10.23 -9.92
N ARG A 19 31.09 -9.88 -10.76
CA ARG A 19 30.84 -9.02 -11.93
C ARG A 19 31.15 -9.79 -13.20
N ILE A 20 30.17 -9.93 -14.08
CA ILE A 20 30.36 -10.48 -15.42
C ILE A 20 30.06 -9.35 -16.40
N GLY A 21 31.10 -8.89 -17.11
CA GLY A 21 31.01 -7.69 -17.94
C GLY A 21 30.70 -6.43 -17.11
N SER A 22 29.56 -5.80 -17.40
CA SER A 22 29.04 -4.62 -16.70
C SER A 22 28.00 -4.95 -15.62
N GLU A 23 27.57 -6.20 -15.51
CA GLU A 23 26.50 -6.60 -14.60
C GLU A 23 27.07 -7.12 -13.28
N ILE A 24 26.50 -6.64 -12.18
CA ILE A 24 26.84 -7.05 -10.82
C ILE A 24 25.80 -8.06 -10.36
N TYR A 25 26.29 -9.22 -9.95
CA TYR A 25 25.52 -10.33 -9.44
C TYR A 25 25.73 -10.42 -7.94
N GLN A 26 24.63 -10.48 -7.21
CA GLN A 26 24.63 -10.79 -5.78
C GLN A 26 23.94 -12.13 -5.56
N SER A 27 24.61 -13.02 -4.84
CA SER A 27 23.97 -14.27 -4.41
C SER A 27 23.42 -14.11 -3.00
N VAL A 28 22.31 -14.79 -2.71
CA VAL A 28 21.75 -14.86 -1.37
C VAL A 28 21.60 -16.31 -0.95
N SER A 29 21.97 -16.62 0.28
CA SER A 29 21.86 -17.95 0.87
C SER A 29 21.23 -17.86 2.26
N GLY A 30 20.54 -18.91 2.70
CA GLY A 30 19.84 -18.92 3.99
C GLY A 30 19.02 -20.19 4.15
N SER A 31 18.38 -20.32 5.31
CA SER A 31 17.43 -21.42 5.53
C SER A 31 16.15 -21.23 4.71
N VAL A 32 15.41 -22.32 4.48
CA VAL A 32 14.09 -22.27 3.79
C VAL A 32 13.14 -21.30 4.51
N SER A 33 13.12 -21.31 5.85
CA SER A 33 12.30 -20.38 6.62
C SER A 33 12.70 -18.90 6.43
N ALA A 34 13.97 -18.61 6.16
CA ALA A 34 14.39 -17.25 5.80
C ALA A 34 13.92 -16.86 4.39
N LEU A 35 13.94 -17.81 3.45
CA LEU A 35 13.42 -17.61 2.10
C LEU A 35 11.90 -17.35 2.10
N GLU A 36 11.15 -18.08 2.92
CA GLU A 36 9.70 -17.85 3.10
C GLU A 36 9.40 -16.44 3.62
N ARG A 37 10.14 -15.99 4.64
CA ARG A 37 10.02 -14.62 5.16
C ARG A 37 10.36 -13.57 4.10
N PHE A 38 11.42 -13.82 3.33
CA PHE A 38 11.82 -12.93 2.24
C PHE A 38 10.73 -12.82 1.16
N ALA A 39 10.16 -13.93 0.71
CA ALA A 39 9.07 -13.93 -0.27
C ALA A 39 7.84 -13.16 0.24
N ALA A 40 7.49 -13.31 1.53
CA ALA A 40 6.42 -12.54 2.15
C ALA A 40 6.73 -11.03 2.20
N ALA A 41 7.97 -10.67 2.53
CA ALA A 41 8.41 -9.28 2.60
C ALA A 41 8.38 -8.59 1.22
N VAL A 42 8.80 -9.29 0.15
CA VAL A 42 8.75 -8.79 -1.24
C VAL A 42 7.31 -8.52 -1.68
N ARG A 43 6.39 -9.45 -1.42
CA ARG A 43 4.96 -9.27 -1.73
C ARG A 43 4.35 -8.05 -1.02
N ARG A 44 4.61 -7.92 0.28
CA ARG A 44 4.11 -6.77 1.06
C ARG A 44 4.66 -5.45 0.53
N ALA A 45 5.95 -5.43 0.16
CA ALA A 45 6.58 -4.25 -0.40
C ALA A 45 6.00 -3.86 -1.76
N SER A 46 5.70 -4.81 -2.64
CA SER A 46 5.09 -4.53 -3.95
C SER A 46 3.64 -4.02 -3.85
N GLU A 47 2.86 -4.53 -2.89
CA GLU A 47 1.49 -4.05 -2.58
C GLU A 47 1.48 -2.61 -2.04
N SER A 48 2.49 -2.26 -1.23
CA SER A 48 2.62 -0.90 -0.70
C SER A 48 3.03 0.13 -1.76
N ALA A 49 3.79 -0.29 -2.78
CA ALA A 49 4.18 0.55 -3.92
C ALA A 49 3.02 0.75 -4.92
N HIS A 50 2.06 -0.18 -4.97
CA HIS A 50 0.90 -0.13 -5.86
C HIS A 50 -0.32 0.61 -5.28
N HIS A 51 -0.23 1.18 -4.07
CA HIS A 51 -1.20 2.16 -3.64
C HIS A 51 -0.76 3.53 -4.20
N PRO A 52 -1.34 4.02 -5.32
CA PRO A 52 -1.16 5.41 -5.67
C PRO A 52 -1.67 6.21 -4.49
N HIS A 53 -0.91 7.23 -4.10
CA HIS A 53 -1.28 8.20 -3.07
C HIS A 53 -2.79 8.50 -3.15
N GLN A 54 -3.60 7.88 -2.27
CA GLN A 54 -4.88 8.44 -1.91
C GLN A 54 -4.52 9.72 -1.16
N ALA A 55 -4.45 10.81 -1.91
CA ALA A 55 -4.43 12.14 -1.37
C ALA A 55 -5.66 12.26 -0.47
N LYS A 56 -5.46 12.15 0.85
CA LYS A 56 -6.46 12.58 1.82
C LYS A 56 -6.80 14.03 1.46
N PRO A 57 -8.05 14.37 1.11
CA PRO A 57 -8.40 15.76 0.92
C PRO A 57 -8.24 16.44 2.27
N THR A 58 -7.27 17.35 2.35
CA THR A 58 -7.17 18.27 3.48
C THR A 58 -8.41 19.18 3.44
N PRO A 59 -9.16 19.31 4.55
CA PRO A 59 -10.31 20.20 4.56
C PRO A 59 -9.77 21.64 4.55
N ARG A 60 -9.79 22.28 3.38
CA ARG A 60 -9.55 23.72 3.25
C ARG A 60 -10.68 24.47 3.95
N LYS A 61 -10.41 24.97 5.15
CA LYS A 61 -11.23 25.98 5.82
C LYS A 61 -11.14 27.30 5.04
N SER A 62 -11.96 27.49 4.00
CA SER A 62 -12.21 28.81 3.42
C SER A 62 -13.62 29.28 3.77
N ARG A 63 -13.67 29.92 4.94
CA ARG A 63 -14.45 31.12 5.29
C ARG A 63 -15.70 31.41 4.43
N ALA A 64 -16.84 31.33 5.10
CA ALA A 64 -18.17 31.73 4.68
C ALA A 64 -18.23 33.07 3.93
N LYS A 65 -19.05 33.11 2.88
CA LYS A 65 -19.80 34.31 2.49
C LYS A 65 -21.21 33.90 2.04
N ALA A 66 -22.18 34.43 2.76
CA ALA A 66 -23.61 34.19 2.61
C ALA A 66 -24.21 34.89 1.37
N ALA A 67 -25.17 34.23 0.73
CA ALA A 67 -26.30 34.78 -0.05
C ALA A 67 -27.15 33.55 -0.48
N ALA A 68 -28.24 33.19 0.21
CA ALA A 68 -29.61 33.73 0.13
C ALA A 68 -30.44 33.20 -1.07
N ALA A 69 -31.61 32.61 -0.75
CA ALA A 69 -32.75 32.18 -1.59
C ALA A 69 -32.57 30.88 -2.41
N SER A 70 -33.53 29.94 -2.51
CA SER A 70 -34.87 29.76 -1.94
C SER A 70 -35.42 28.38 -2.36
N GLN A 71 -36.09 27.70 -1.43
CA GLN A 71 -37.29 26.86 -1.58
C GLN A 71 -37.30 25.61 -2.51
N GLY A 72 -37.70 24.48 -1.92
CA GLY A 72 -38.14 23.28 -2.66
C GLY A 72 -38.08 22.00 -1.82
N THR A 73 -39.06 21.78 -0.94
CA THR A 73 -39.33 20.44 -0.36
C THR A 73 -39.77 19.46 -1.46
N PRO A 74 -39.48 18.16 -1.34
CA PRO A 74 -40.54 17.29 -0.86
C PRO A 74 -40.09 16.22 0.12
N VAL A 75 -40.99 15.97 1.05
CA VAL A 75 -41.08 14.80 1.93
C VAL A 75 -41.29 13.53 1.09
N SER A 76 -40.58 12.44 1.42
CA SER A 76 -41.18 11.11 1.41
C SER A 76 -40.37 10.13 2.25
N SER A 77 -41.11 9.37 3.03
CA SER A 77 -40.72 8.44 4.08
C SER A 77 -40.18 7.11 3.55
N ASP A 78 -39.50 6.42 4.46
CA ASP A 78 -39.36 4.96 4.57
C ASP A 78 -38.59 4.18 3.49
N SER A 79 -37.55 3.46 3.94
CA SER A 79 -37.78 2.09 4.43
C SER A 79 -36.46 1.44 4.88
N LEU A 80 -36.43 0.98 6.13
CA LEU A 80 -35.41 0.06 6.64
C LEU A 80 -35.40 -1.23 5.81
N SER A 81 -34.23 -1.69 5.39
CA SER A 81 -34.02 -3.11 5.09
C SER A 81 -32.56 -3.50 5.33
N ILE A 82 -32.33 -3.98 6.56
CA ILE A 82 -31.25 -4.90 6.88
C ILE A 82 -31.40 -6.14 5.99
N ARG A 83 -30.32 -6.60 5.36
CA ARG A 83 -30.15 -8.01 5.02
C ARG A 83 -28.68 -8.42 5.02
N ILE A 84 -28.32 -9.08 6.11
CA ILE A 84 -27.23 -10.05 6.24
C ILE A 84 -27.43 -11.12 5.15
N ILE A 85 -26.38 -11.45 4.41
CA ILE A 85 -26.29 -12.77 3.74
C ILE A 85 -24.90 -13.33 4.03
N ARG A 86 -24.94 -14.58 4.51
CA ARG A 86 -23.85 -15.50 4.85
C ARG A 86 -22.88 -15.73 3.71
#